data_AF-A0A962E6P2-F1
#
_entry.id   AF-A0A962E6P2-F1
#
_cell.length_a   1.000
_cell.length_b   1.000
_cell.length_c   1.000
_cell.angle_alpha   90.00
_cell.angle_beta   90.00
_cell.angle_gamma   90.00
#
_symmetry.space_group_name_H-M   'P 1'
#
loop_
_entity.id
_entity.type
_entity.pdbx_description
1 polymer ?
#
loop_
_entity_poly.entity_id
_entity_poly.type
_entity_poly.pdbx_seq_one_letter_code
_entity_poly.pdbx_strand_id
1 'polypeptide(L)' 'VAPQKVMSTLGADILRLWVSATDYRNEMSVSDEILKRVADSYRRIRNTCRFLLANLDGFDPNRHLQSTEQ' A
#
# COMPACT_ATOMS: atom_id res chain seq x y z
N VAL A 1 5.97 -11.95 17.89
CA VAL A 1 5.32 -10.64 18.13
C VAL A 1 3.82 -10.85 18.13
N ALA A 2 3.07 -10.35 19.12
CA ALA A 2 1.61 -10.53 19.15
C ALA A 2 0.92 -9.67 18.05
N PRO A 3 0.02 -10.22 17.23
CA PRO A 3 -0.65 -9.50 16.13
C PRO A 3 -1.36 -8.23 16.59
N GLN A 4 -2.01 -8.28 17.77
CA GLN A 4 -2.70 -7.14 18.37
C GLN A 4 -1.79 -5.92 18.56
N LYS A 5 -0.53 -6.15 18.97
CA LYS A 5 0.43 -5.07 19.21
C LYS A 5 0.83 -4.40 17.89
N VAL A 6 1.07 -5.19 16.85
CA VAL A 6 1.38 -4.69 15.50
C VAL A 6 0.22 -3.89 14.93
N MET A 7 -1.01 -4.40 15.07
CA MET A 7 -2.22 -3.69 14.63
C MET A 7 -2.40 -2.34 15.33
N SER A 8 -2.09 -2.25 16.63
CA SER A 8 -2.20 -0.99 17.38
C SER A 8 -1.16 0.06 16.97
N THR A 9 0.05 -0.37 16.59
CA THR A 9 1.17 0.55 16.32
C THR A 9 1.28 0.95 14.85
N LEU A 10 1.08 -0.02 13.94
CA LEU A 10 1.29 0.16 12.50
C LEU A 10 -0.03 0.16 11.72
N GLY A 11 -1.13 -0.29 12.30
CA GLY A 11 -2.42 -0.42 11.62
C GLY A 11 -2.57 -1.76 10.88
N ALA A 12 -3.82 -2.13 10.62
CA ALA A 12 -4.17 -3.43 10.04
C ALA A 12 -3.68 -3.61 8.59
N ASP A 13 -3.62 -2.52 7.80
CA ASP A 13 -3.28 -2.61 6.38
C ASP A 13 -1.79 -2.91 6.14
N ILE A 14 -0.91 -2.53 7.07
CA ILE A 14 0.51 -2.90 6.99
C ILE A 14 0.68 -4.41 7.17
N LEU A 15 -0.10 -5.02 8.07
CA LEU A 15 -0.11 -6.47 8.24
C LEU A 15 -0.65 -7.18 6.99
N ARG A 16 -1.76 -6.68 6.42
CA ARG A 16 -2.35 -7.22 5.19
C ARG A 16 -1.37 -7.15 4.02
N LEU A 17 -0.69 -6.01 3.86
CA LEU A 17 0.32 -5.84 2.83
C LEU A 17 1.47 -6.82 2.99
N TRP A 18 1.99 -7.00 4.22
CA TRP A 18 3.05 -7.97 4.50
C TRP A 18 2.64 -9.41 4.15
N VAL A 19 1.44 -9.83 4.57
CA VAL A 19 0.91 -11.17 4.25
C VAL A 19 0.79 -11.35 2.74
N SER A 20 0.28 -10.35 2.01
CA SER A 20 0.15 -10.43 0.55
C SER A 20 1.49 -10.47 -0.19
N ALA A 21 2.55 -9.91 0.41
CA ALA A 21 3.88 -9.81 -0.18
C ALA A 21 4.78 -11.01 0.15
N THR A 22 4.38 -11.87 1.10
CA THR A 22 5.21 -13.00 1.55
C THR A 22 4.71 -14.30 0.95
N ASP A 23 5.64 -15.16 0.50
CA ASP A 23 5.30 -16.51 0.04
C ASP A 23 4.94 -17.39 1.24
N TYR A 24 3.66 -17.78 1.33
CA TYR A 24 3.10 -18.60 2.39
C TYR A 24 3.46 -20.09 2.28
N ARG A 25 4.09 -20.53 1.18
CA ARG A 25 4.46 -21.94 0.97
C ARG A 25 5.68 -22.36 1.79
N ASN A 26 6.49 -21.39 2.20
CA ASN A 26 7.66 -21.59 3.03
C ASN A 26 7.40 -21.05 4.45
N GLU A 27 8.24 -21.43 5.41
CA GLU A 27 8.17 -20.87 6.76
C GLU A 27 8.34 -19.34 6.72
N MET A 28 7.30 -18.63 7.19
CA MET A 28 7.30 -17.18 7.24
C MET A 28 7.94 -16.68 8.53
N SER A 29 9.00 -15.88 8.41
CA SER A 29 9.57 -15.15 9.54
C SER A 29 8.98 -13.74 9.63
N VAL A 30 8.57 -13.34 10.84
CA VAL A 30 8.05 -11.99 11.10
C VAL A 30 8.91 -11.30 12.16
N SER A 31 9.41 -10.13 11.82
CA SER A 31 10.18 -9.26 12.71
C SER A 31 9.71 -7.81 12.62
N ASP A 32 9.98 -7.04 13.67
CA ASP A 32 9.62 -5.61 13.71
C ASP A 32 10.32 -4.83 12.58
N GLU A 33 11.53 -5.26 12.17
CA GLU A 33 12.25 -4.66 11.05
C GLU A 33 11.55 -4.91 9.71
N ILE A 34 11.07 -6.14 9.46
CA ILE A 34 10.31 -6.47 8.24
C ILE A 34 9.05 -5.61 8.19
N LEU A 35 8.31 -5.53 9.29
CA LEU A 35 7.08 -4.74 9.36
C LEU A 35 7.33 -3.24 9.16
N LYS A 36 8.45 -2.71 9.67
CA LYS A 36 8.87 -1.33 9.43
C LYS A 36 9.18 -1.06 7.95
N ARG A 37 9.89 -1.97 7.28
CA ARG A 37 10.16 -1.88 5.83
C ARG A 37 8.87 -1.92 5.00
N VAL A 38 7.92 -2.78 5.37
CA VAL A 38 6.60 -2.85 4.72
C VAL A 38 5.82 -1.54 4.95
N ALA A 39 5.87 -0.98 6.15
CA ALA A 39 5.24 0.30 6.47
C ALA A 39 5.78 1.46 5.61
N ASP A 40 7.09 1.49 5.36
CA ASP A 40 7.71 2.52 4.53
C ASP A 40 7.36 2.36 3.05
N SER A 41 7.27 1.10 2.56
CA SER A 41 6.74 0.82 1.23
C SER A 41 5.27 1.22 1.09
N TYR A 42 4.43 0.94 2.10
CA TYR A 42 3.04 1.38 2.13
C TYR A 42 2.92 2.91 2.09
N ARG A 43 3.74 3.63 2.86
CA ARG A 43 3.76 5.12 2.83
C ARG A 43 4.11 5.65 1.44
N ARG A 44 5.09 5.05 0.76
CA ARG A 44 5.47 5.44 -0.60
C ARG A 44 4.31 5.24 -1.59
N ILE A 45 3.69 4.06 -1.59
CA ILE A 45 2.53 3.76 -2.43
C ILE A 45 1.42 4.79 -2.18
N ARG A 46 1.06 5.02 -0.91
CA ARG A 46 0.03 5.99 -0.53
C ARG A 46 0.35 7.40 -1.01
N ASN A 47 1.60 7.85 -0.88
CA ASN A 47 2.01 9.18 -1.31
C ASN A 47 1.97 9.32 -2.84
N THR A 48 2.36 8.28 -3.58
CA THR A 48 2.23 8.25 -5.04
C THR A 48 0.76 8.33 -5.45
N CYS A 49 -0.12 7.53 -4.85
CA CYS A 49 -1.56 7.60 -5.12
C CYS A 49 -2.12 8.99 -4.77
N ARG A 50 -1.73 9.58 -3.64
CA ARG A 50 -2.14 10.95 -3.27
C ARG A 50 -1.67 11.98 -4.30
N PHE A 51 -0.43 11.87 -4.79
CA PHE A 51 0.07 12.76 -5.83
C PHE A 51 -0.73 12.61 -7.12
N LEU A 52 -0.95 11.39 -7.59
CA LEU A 52 -1.75 11.14 -8.79
C LEU A 52 -3.18 11.70 -8.64
N LEU A 53 -3.84 11.44 -7.52
CA LEU A 53 -5.19 11.95 -7.23
C LEU A 53 -5.23 13.49 -7.15
N ALA A 54 -4.22 14.12 -6.57
CA ALA A 54 -4.14 15.59 -6.50
C ALA A 54 -4.00 16.22 -7.89
N ASN A 55 -3.38 15.53 -8.85
CA ASN A 55 -3.29 15.98 -10.24
C ASN A 55 -4.59 15.77 -11.05
N LEU A 56 -5.59 15.09 -10.48
CA LEU A 56 -6.92 14.95 -11.11
C LEU A 56 -7.86 16.11 -10.76
N ASP A 57 -7.39 17.14 -10.04
CA ASP A 57 -8.20 18.33 -9.78
C ASP A 57 -8.61 18.99 -11.11
N GLY A 58 -9.92 19.17 -11.30
CA GLY A 58 -10.49 19.68 -12.56
C GLY A 58 -10.60 18.67 -13.71
N PHE A 59 -10.24 17.40 -13.52
CA PHE A 59 -10.43 16.36 -14.53
C PHE A 59 -11.86 15.77 -14.45
N ASP A 60 -12.69 16.02 -15.47
CA ASP A 60 -13.96 15.32 -15.68
C ASP A 60 -13.79 14.20 -16.71
N PRO A 61 -13.87 12.92 -16.31
CA PRO A 61 -13.78 11.79 -17.21
C PRO A 61 -14.74 11.90 -18.40
N ASN A 62 -15.97 12.39 -18.20
CA ASN A 62 -16.97 12.42 -19.28
C ASN A 62 -16.67 13.45 -20.36
N ARG A 63 -15.84 14.47 -20.06
CA ARG A 63 -15.50 15.56 -20.98
C ARG A 63 -14.07 15.49 -21.50
N HIS A 64 -13.14 14.98 -20.69
CA HIS A 64 -11.71 15.08 -20.94
C HIS A 64 -11.06 13.75 -21.34
N LEU A 65 -11.77 12.60 -21.24
CA LEU A 65 -11.28 11.34 -21.79
C LEU A 65 -11.16 11.45 -23.31
N GLN A 66 -9.95 11.24 -23.83
CA GLN A 66 -9.67 11.14 -25.26
C GLN A 66 -9.70 9.67 -25.69
N SER A 67 -10.07 9.41 -26.94
CA SER A 67 -9.95 8.08 -27.52
C SER A 67 -8.48 7.66 -27.55
N THR A 68 -8.17 6.45 -27.08
CA THR A 68 -6.85 5.86 -27.21
C THR A 68 -6.56 5.68 -28.71
N GLU A 69 -5.66 6.48 -29.27
CA GLU A 69 -5.09 6.17 -30.59
C GLU A 69 -4.20 4.92 -30.41
N GLN A 70 -4.57 3.86 -31.11
CA GLN A 70 -3.78 2.63 -31.27
C GLN A 70 -2.86 2.76 -32.46
#